data_AF-A0A6G3U6T2-F1
#
_entry.id   AF-A0A6G3U6T2-F1
#
_cell.length_a   1.000
_cell.length_b   1.000
_cell.length_c   1.000
_cell.angle_alpha   90.00
_cell.angle_beta   90.00
_cell.angle_gamma   90.00
#
_symmetry.space_group_name_H-M   'P 1'
#
loop_
_entity.id
_entity.type
_entity.pdbx_description
1 polymer ?
#
loop_
_entity_poly.entity_id
_entity_poly.type
_entity_poly.pdbx_seq_one_letter_code
_entity_poly.pdbx_strand_id
1 'polypeptide(L)'
;RMPERLFAELAAGGGSAEAVAFLEQGERARRLLLLRTLLDHLVALPTPLTPAAEAWRVLKEAARRAPEPVEALLLAPATGTWIAHMLRRVHGTASGPPLWAEAGRLNTLAVVASLRAGTETVLRVPLT
;
A
#
# COMPACT_ATOMS: atom_id res chain seq x y z
N ARG A 1 10.90 -15.94 -11.79
CA ARG A 1 12.32 -15.77 -12.24
C ARG A 1 12.31 -14.83 -13.43
N MET A 2 13.31 -13.94 -13.54
CA MET A 2 13.38 -12.95 -14.63
C MET A 2 13.91 -13.60 -15.93
N PRO A 3 13.32 -13.32 -17.10
CA PRO A 3 13.87 -13.74 -18.38
C PRO A 3 15.25 -13.12 -18.64
N GLU A 4 16.19 -13.92 -19.14
CA GLU A 4 17.59 -13.51 -19.39
C GLU A 4 17.69 -12.31 -20.34
N ARG A 5 16.85 -12.26 -21.38
CA ARG A 5 16.79 -11.11 -22.31
C ARG A 5 16.48 -9.80 -21.60
N LEU A 6 15.52 -9.81 -20.67
CA LEU A 6 15.09 -8.60 -19.96
C LEU A 6 16.13 -8.19 -18.93
N PHE A 7 16.81 -9.17 -18.32
CA PHE A 7 17.95 -8.89 -17.44
C PHE A 7 19.07 -8.18 -18.17
N ALA A 8 19.52 -8.74 -19.30
CA ALA A 8 20.60 -8.18 -20.09
C ALA A 8 20.27 -6.77 -20.57
N GLU A 9 19.03 -6.54 -21.00
CA GLU A 9 18.54 -5.23 -21.41
C GLU A 9 18.63 -4.19 -20.27
N LEU A 10 18.06 -4.51 -19.10
CA LEU A 10 18.09 -3.62 -17.94
C LEU A 10 19.53 -3.36 -17.45
N ALA A 11 20.38 -4.40 -17.46
CA ALA A 11 21.78 -4.29 -17.04
C ALA A 11 22.61 -3.40 -17.98
N ALA A 12 22.22 -3.30 -19.26
CA ALA A 12 22.81 -2.38 -20.22
C ALA A 12 22.26 -0.95 -20.11
N GLY A 13 21.39 -0.67 -19.14
CA GLY A 13 20.72 0.63 -18.98
C GLY A 13 19.47 0.81 -19.86
N GLY A 14 18.96 -0.27 -20.45
CA GLY A 14 17.69 -0.28 -21.17
C GLY A 14 16.47 -0.18 -20.25
N GLY A 15 15.28 -0.35 -20.83
CA GLY A 15 14.03 -0.03 -20.15
C GLY A 15 12.82 -0.08 -21.08
N SER A 16 12.77 -1.08 -21.94
CA SER A 16 11.64 -1.35 -22.83
C SER A 16 10.34 -1.44 -22.03
N ALA A 17 9.22 -1.14 -22.69
CA ALA A 17 7.91 -1.27 -22.06
C ALA A 17 7.67 -2.67 -21.50
N GLU A 18 8.21 -3.71 -22.14
CA GLU A 18 8.15 -5.09 -21.64
C GLU A 18 8.98 -5.27 -20.36
N ALA A 19 10.22 -4.77 -20.33
CA ALA A 19 11.07 -4.84 -19.14
C ALA A 19 10.46 -4.09 -17.95
N VAL A 20 9.92 -2.88 -18.19
CA VAL A 20 9.24 -2.08 -17.16
C VAL A 20 7.98 -2.79 -16.67
N ALA A 21 7.12 -3.28 -17.56
CA ALA A 21 5.91 -4.00 -17.18
C ALA A 21 6.22 -5.26 -16.36
N PHE A 22 7.32 -5.97 -16.67
CA PHE A 22 7.78 -7.11 -15.88
C PHE A 22 8.16 -6.71 -14.45
N LEU A 23 8.90 -5.59 -14.29
CA LEU A 23 9.26 -5.07 -12.97
C LEU A 23 8.02 -4.58 -12.20
N GLU A 24 7.11 -3.87 -12.86
CA GLU A 24 5.86 -3.40 -12.26
C GLU A 24 4.99 -4.56 -11.76
N GLN A 25 4.88 -5.65 -12.54
CA GLN A 25 4.17 -6.85 -12.11
C GLN A 25 4.81 -7.49 -10.87
N GLY A 26 6.14 -7.58 -10.85
CA GLY A 26 6.89 -8.06 -9.68
C GLY A 26 6.68 -7.17 -8.45
N GLU A 27 6.75 -5.85 -8.63
CA GLU A 27 6.53 -4.88 -7.57
C GLU A 27 5.10 -4.94 -7.04
N ARG A 28 4.11 -5.12 -7.91
CA ARG A 28 2.70 -5.31 -7.53
C ARG A 28 2.52 -6.52 -6.62
N ALA A 29 3.05 -7.67 -7.04
CA ALA A 29 2.96 -8.89 -6.25
C ALA A 29 3.63 -8.71 -4.87
N ARG A 30 4.83 -8.14 -4.84
CA ARG A 30 5.56 -7.82 -3.61
C ARG A 30 4.77 -6.85 -2.71
N ARG A 31 4.21 -5.78 -3.28
CA ARG A 31 3.46 -4.75 -2.57
C ARG A 31 2.23 -5.32 -1.88
N LEU A 32 1.46 -6.13 -2.58
CA LEU A 32 0.26 -6.77 -2.04
C LEU A 32 0.60 -7.76 -0.93
N LEU A 33 1.68 -8.53 -1.08
CA LEU A 33 2.15 -9.44 -0.04
C LEU A 33 2.55 -8.68 1.23
N LEU A 34 3.39 -7.64 1.10
CA LEU A 34 3.83 -6.84 2.25
C LEU A 34 2.66 -6.11 2.92
N LEU A 35 1.72 -5.58 2.13
CA LEU A 35 0.50 -4.97 2.66
C LEU A 35 -0.35 -5.98 3.42
N ARG A 36 -0.51 -7.19 2.88
CA ARG A 36 -1.26 -8.25 3.56
C ARG A 36 -0.63 -8.60 4.90
N THR A 37 0.68 -8.84 4.93
CA THR A 37 1.41 -9.12 6.17
C THR A 37 1.25 -7.98 7.17
N LEU A 38 1.35 -6.73 6.72
CA LEU A 38 1.16 -5.58 7.59
C LEU A 38 -0.27 -5.52 8.17
N LEU A 39 -1.30 -5.76 7.36
CA LEU A 39 -2.69 -5.74 7.79
C LEU A 39 -2.97 -6.73 8.93
N ASP A 40 -2.31 -7.90 8.93
CA ASP A 40 -2.46 -8.90 10.01
C ASP A 40 -2.02 -8.33 11.37
N HIS A 41 -1.06 -7.37 11.39
CA HIS A 41 -0.69 -6.64 12.62
C HIS A 41 -1.61 -5.45 12.92
N LEU A 42 -2.09 -4.75 11.90
CA LEU A 42 -2.87 -3.52 12.09
C LEU A 42 -4.30 -3.77 12.56
N VAL A 43 -4.90 -4.92 12.22
CA VAL A 43 -6.29 -5.22 12.60
C VAL A 43 -6.48 -5.26 14.12
N ALA A 44 -5.47 -5.72 14.86
CA ALA A 44 -5.51 -5.79 16.31
C ALA A 44 -5.03 -4.51 17.02
N LEU A 45 -4.58 -3.49 16.27
CA LEU A 45 -3.97 -2.29 16.84
C LEU A 45 -5.04 -1.31 17.37
N PRO A 46 -5.07 -1.00 18.68
CA PRO A 46 -5.96 0.02 19.21
C PRO A 46 -5.62 1.39 18.62
N THR A 47 -6.63 2.16 18.23
CA THR A 47 -6.45 3.46 17.59
C THR A 47 -7.63 4.40 17.88
N PRO A 48 -7.39 5.72 18.03
CA PRO A 48 -8.46 6.71 18.08
C PRO A 48 -9.08 6.99 16.70
N LEU A 49 -8.56 6.41 15.63
CA LEU A 49 -9.03 6.59 14.24
C LEU A 49 -10.04 5.51 13.85
N THR A 50 -10.42 5.45 12.56
CA THR A 50 -11.15 4.28 12.05
C THR A 50 -10.27 3.04 12.16
N PRO A 51 -10.78 1.91 12.66
CA PRO A 51 -10.04 0.66 12.74
C PRO A 51 -9.52 0.21 11.38
N ALA A 52 -8.34 -0.42 11.37
CA ALA A 52 -7.68 -0.85 10.13
C ALA A 52 -8.53 -1.82 9.29
N ALA A 53 -9.30 -2.70 9.93
CA ALA A 53 -10.20 -3.62 9.24
C ALA A 53 -11.29 -2.89 8.43
N GLU A 54 -11.81 -1.79 8.97
CA GLU A 54 -12.83 -0.99 8.32
C GLU A 54 -12.25 -0.12 7.21
N ALA A 55 -11.12 0.56 7.46
CA ALA A 55 -10.40 1.31 6.42
C ALA A 55 -10.00 0.39 5.24
N TRP A 56 -9.58 -0.85 5.53
CA TRP A 56 -9.30 -1.85 4.50
C TRP A 56 -10.54 -2.26 3.71
N ARG A 57 -11.70 -2.41 4.36
CA ARG A 57 -12.98 -2.69 3.68
C ARG A 57 -13.32 -1.57 2.69
N VAL A 58 -13.14 -0.31 3.09
CA VAL A 58 -13.35 0.87 2.23
C VAL A 58 -12.43 0.83 1.01
N LEU A 59 -11.13 0.58 1.21
CA LEU A 59 -10.16 0.46 0.12
C LEU A 59 -10.53 -0.68 -0.85
N LYS A 60 -10.97 -1.84 -0.34
CA LYS A 60 -11.43 -2.95 -1.18
C LYS A 60 -12.68 -2.63 -2.00
N GLU A 61 -13.62 -1.87 -1.45
CA GLU A 61 -14.80 -1.41 -2.20
C GLU A 61 -14.37 -0.50 -3.35
N ALA A 62 -13.55 0.51 -3.05
CA ALA A 62 -13.00 1.40 -4.06
C ALA A 62 -12.24 0.64 -5.15
N ALA A 63 -11.42 -0.35 -4.78
CA ALA A 63 -10.68 -1.18 -5.72
C ALA A 63 -11.59 -2.03 -6.62
N ARG A 64 -12.73 -2.50 -6.12
CA ARG A 64 -13.73 -3.21 -6.93
C ARG A 64 -14.42 -2.29 -7.93
N ARG A 65 -14.63 -1.02 -7.56
CA ARG A 65 -15.31 -0.02 -8.40
C ARG A 65 -14.39 0.60 -9.45
N ALA A 66 -13.16 0.92 -9.08
CA ALA A 66 -12.15 1.55 -9.94
C ALA A 66 -10.76 0.94 -9.65
N PRO A 67 -10.39 -0.17 -10.29
CA PRO A 67 -9.17 -0.88 -9.98
C PRO A 67 -7.90 -0.09 -10.34
N GLU A 68 -7.84 0.57 -11.50
CA GLU A 68 -6.61 1.22 -11.99
C GLU A 68 -6.15 2.39 -11.09
N PRO A 69 -7.03 3.33 -10.65
CA PRO A 69 -6.62 4.42 -9.78
C PRO A 69 -6.18 3.97 -8.39
N VAL A 70 -6.74 2.85 -7.89
CA VAL A 70 -6.38 2.27 -6.61
C VAL A 70 -5.08 1.46 -6.72
N GLU A 71 -4.87 0.77 -7.83
CA GLU A 71 -3.63 0.08 -8.12
C GLU A 71 -2.47 1.08 -8.21
N ALA A 72 -2.64 2.19 -8.93
CA ALA A 72 -1.65 3.27 -8.97
C ALA A 72 -1.35 3.85 -7.57
N LEU A 73 -2.37 3.99 -6.72
CA LEU A 73 -2.21 4.44 -5.33
C LEU A 73 -1.40 3.44 -4.49
N LEU A 74 -1.68 2.14 -4.65
CA LEU A 74 -0.97 1.08 -3.96
C LEU A 74 0.48 0.94 -4.43
N LEU A 75 0.76 1.20 -5.71
CA LEU A 75 2.09 1.11 -6.32
C LEU A 75 2.93 2.38 -6.10
N ALA A 76 2.32 3.51 -5.74
CA ALA A 76 3.04 4.77 -5.47
C ALA A 76 4.24 4.54 -4.52
N PRO A 77 5.44 5.10 -4.82
CA PRO A 77 6.64 4.87 -4.02
C PRO A 77 6.47 5.16 -2.52
N ALA A 78 5.75 6.25 -2.18
CA ALA A 78 5.46 6.63 -0.80
C ALA A 78 4.65 5.56 -0.04
N THR A 79 3.74 4.86 -0.71
CA THR A 79 2.97 3.75 -0.12
C THR A 79 3.91 2.58 0.22
N GLY A 80 4.84 2.25 -0.68
CA GLY A 80 5.81 1.18 -0.48
C GLY A 80 6.78 1.47 0.67
N THR A 81 7.30 2.70 0.72
CA THR A 81 8.17 3.16 1.81
C THR A 81 7.46 3.09 3.15
N TRP A 82 6.19 3.49 3.22
CA TRP A 82 5.39 3.38 4.43
C TRP A 82 5.15 1.93 4.86
N ILE A 83 4.75 1.04 3.93
CA ILE A 83 4.55 -0.39 4.27
C ILE A 83 5.86 -0.99 4.80
N ALA A 84 6.97 -0.76 4.13
CA ALA A 84 8.27 -1.27 4.56
C ALA A 84 8.68 -0.72 5.93
N HIS A 85 8.46 0.58 6.18
CA HIS A 85 8.73 1.19 7.48
C HIS A 85 7.84 0.58 8.58
N MET A 86 6.53 0.49 8.35
CA MET A 86 5.59 -0.11 9.30
C MET A 86 5.91 -1.57 9.60
N LEU A 87 6.31 -2.36 8.60
CA LEU A 87 6.77 -3.72 8.83
C LEU A 87 8.01 -3.76 9.72
N ARG A 88 8.98 -2.86 9.54
CA ARG A 88 10.12 -2.76 10.47
C ARG A 88 9.68 -2.37 11.88
N ARG A 89 8.71 -1.45 12.01
CA ARG A 89 8.14 -1.02 13.30
C ARG A 89 7.47 -2.17 14.04
N VAL A 90 6.61 -2.95 13.39
CA VAL A 90 5.89 -4.08 14.04
C VAL A 90 6.82 -5.25 14.37
N HIS A 91 7.96 -5.37 13.68
CA HIS A 91 9.01 -6.35 13.99
C HIS A 91 10.10 -5.81 14.94
N GLY A 92 9.95 -4.59 15.47
CA GLY A 92 10.90 -4.04 16.45
C GLY A 92 12.27 -3.62 15.91
N THR A 93 12.41 -3.46 14.58
CA THR A 93 13.67 -3.07 13.92
C THR A 93 13.70 -1.60 13.49
N ALA A 94 12.67 -0.84 13.83
CA ALA A 94 12.61 0.60 13.66
C ALA A 94 11.85 1.25 14.83
N SER A 95 12.12 2.54 15.06
CA SER A 95 11.43 3.38 16.04
C SER A 95 10.66 4.51 15.34
N GLY A 96 9.89 5.26 16.13
CA GLY A 96 9.14 6.42 15.67
C GLY A 96 7.95 6.72 16.59
N PRO A 97 6.97 7.53 16.15
CA PRO A 97 5.82 7.94 16.95
C PRO A 97 4.92 6.74 17.33
N PRO A 98 3.85 6.94 18.12
CA PRO A 98 2.92 5.86 18.46
C PRO A 98 2.44 5.10 17.21
N LEU A 99 2.50 3.77 17.25
CA LEU A 99 2.26 2.91 16.07
C LEU A 99 0.91 3.20 15.40
N TRP A 100 -0.13 3.51 16.19
CA TRP A 100 -1.46 3.85 15.68
C TRP A 100 -1.47 5.10 14.79
N ALA A 101 -0.59 6.07 15.05
CA ALA A 101 -0.54 7.33 14.31
C ALA A 101 -0.04 7.10 12.88
N GLU A 102 0.98 6.27 12.71
CA GLU A 102 1.51 5.92 11.40
C GLU A 102 0.67 4.85 10.68
N ALA A 103 0.11 3.90 11.42
CA ALA A 103 -0.90 2.98 10.89
C ALA A 103 -2.12 3.74 10.33
N GLY A 104 -2.40 4.92 10.88
CA GLY A 104 -3.41 5.86 10.40
C GLY A 104 -3.31 6.20 8.92
N ARG A 105 -2.14 6.07 8.26
CA ARG A 105 -2.02 6.27 6.81
C ARG A 105 -2.93 5.35 6.00
N LEU A 106 -3.30 4.17 6.52
CA LEU A 106 -4.28 3.31 5.87
C LEU A 106 -5.64 4.01 5.70
N ASN A 107 -6.05 4.85 6.67
CA ASN A 107 -7.24 5.68 6.54
C ASN A 107 -7.11 6.67 5.37
N THR A 108 -5.97 7.36 5.28
CA THR A 108 -5.69 8.27 4.16
C THR A 108 -5.77 7.56 2.81
N LEU A 109 -5.17 6.36 2.70
CA LEU A 109 -5.27 5.55 1.48
C LEU A 109 -6.71 5.16 1.17
N ALA A 110 -7.52 4.81 2.17
CA ALA A 110 -8.93 4.48 1.99
C ALA A 110 -9.77 5.67 1.51
N VAL A 111 -9.55 6.89 2.06
CA VAL A 111 -10.21 8.11 1.57
C VAL A 111 -9.83 8.40 0.13
N VAL A 112 -8.53 8.41 -0.17
CA VAL A 112 -8.04 8.72 -1.53
C VAL A 112 -8.54 7.69 -2.54
N ALA A 113 -8.56 6.40 -2.18
CA ALA A 113 -9.14 5.35 -3.01
C ALA A 113 -10.64 5.61 -3.26
N SER A 114 -11.39 5.96 -2.21
CA SER A 114 -12.84 6.24 -2.32
C SER A 114 -13.13 7.44 -3.23
N LEU A 115 -12.36 8.52 -3.06
CA LEU A 115 -12.45 9.72 -3.92
C LEU A 115 -12.17 9.37 -5.39
N ARG A 116 -11.12 8.59 -5.65
CA ARG A 116 -10.76 8.18 -7.02
C ARG A 116 -11.78 7.21 -7.63
N ALA A 117 -12.45 6.42 -6.81
CA ALA A 117 -13.46 5.46 -7.25
C ALA A 117 -14.88 6.03 -7.31
N GLY A 118 -15.09 7.25 -6.83
CA GLY A 118 -16.42 7.85 -6.70
C GLY A 118 -17.32 7.08 -5.73
N THR A 119 -16.76 6.48 -4.68
CA THR A 119 -17.52 5.76 -3.64
C THR A 119 -17.64 6.61 -2.38
N GLU A 120 -18.75 6.50 -1.68
CA GLU A 120 -18.96 7.17 -0.39
C GLU A 120 -18.24 6.44 0.75
N THR A 121 -17.73 7.20 1.72
CA THR A 121 -17.11 6.64 2.92
C THR A 121 -17.15 7.64 4.08
N VAL A 122 -17.08 7.11 5.30
CA VAL A 122 -16.97 7.89 6.54
C VAL A 122 -15.79 7.31 7.31
N LEU A 123 -14.80 8.14 7.62
CA LEU A 123 -13.66 7.77 8.44
C LEU A 123 -13.53 8.72 9.63
N ARG A 124 -13.18 8.17 10.79
CA ARG A 124 -12.85 8.93 11.99
C ARG A 124 -11.44 9.48 11.87
N VAL A 125 -11.33 10.81 12.01
CA VAL A 125 -10.08 11.56 12.04
C VAL A 125 -9.85 12.12 13.45
N PRO A 126 -8.60 12.38 13.85
CA PRO A 126 -8.34 13.02 15.14
C PRO A 126 -8.71 14.50 15.01
N LEU A 127 -9.39 15.04 16.02
CA LEU A 127 -9.51 16.49 16.19
C LEU A 127 -8.26 16.96 16.93
N THR A 128 -7.54 17.90 16.31
CA THR A 128 -6.41 18.61 16.93
C THR A 128 -6.90 19.78 17.76
#